data_AF-A0A9D4WMH8-F1
#
_entry.id   AF-A0A9D4WMH8-F1
#
_cell.length_a   1.000
_cell.length_b   1.000
_cell.length_c   1.000
_cell.angle_alpha   90.00
_cell.angle_beta   90.00
_cell.angle_gamma   90.00
#
_symmetry.space_group_name_H-M   'P 1'
#
loop_
_entity.id
_entity.type
_entity.pdbx_description
1 polymer ?
#
loop_
_entity_poly.entity_id
_entity_poly.type
_entity_poly.pdbx_seq_one_letter_code
_entity_poly.pdbx_strand_id
1 'polypeptide(L)'
;MPNLTKHKSLSNSITDYPISVKKATLVDKYWLAANDSYVATHTFHITFKQLHHLATTFKSTDTHTKYFEIISAMIWKCIAQIRGDYGPRVVTISTTNVSNGVENEFSRNDFVLSRVETNLSPGESNLSELVNLIAEKKMNENHVLKKLMEESDVKGDFVVYGAKLTFVDLEEGDFYGVKINGKKPVMVNCDIRGVGDEGVVLVLPGPEDNDGNNGRMVTISLPGKELDQLKGKLEKEWGIQYYSRLGC
;
A
#
# COMPACT_ATOMS: atom_id res chain seq x y z
N MET A 1 -16.89 -41.91 -16.85
CA MET A 1 -17.14 -40.67 -16.09
C MET A 1 -16.88 -40.96 -14.61
N PRO A 2 -15.78 -40.49 -14.01
CA PRO A 2 -15.59 -40.60 -12.57
C PRO A 2 -16.08 -39.34 -11.85
N ASN A 3 -16.59 -39.58 -10.64
CA ASN A 3 -17.37 -38.70 -9.78
C ASN A 3 -16.71 -37.36 -9.42
N LEU A 4 -17.48 -36.27 -9.50
CA LEU A 4 -17.22 -35.03 -8.78
C LEU A 4 -17.36 -35.28 -7.27
N THR A 5 -16.23 -35.37 -6.58
CA THR A 5 -16.19 -35.34 -5.12
C THR A 5 -16.54 -33.93 -4.67
N LYS A 6 -17.68 -33.78 -3.99
CA LYS A 6 -18.15 -32.52 -3.40
C LYS A 6 -17.02 -31.88 -2.58
N HIS A 7 -16.66 -30.65 -2.92
CA HIS A 7 -15.85 -29.77 -2.06
C HIS A 7 -16.52 -29.68 -0.70
N LYS A 8 -15.86 -30.25 0.31
CA LYS A 8 -16.25 -30.14 1.71
C LYS A 8 -16.01 -28.67 2.10
N SER A 9 -17.08 -27.90 2.23
CA SER A 9 -16.99 -26.52 2.71
C SER A 9 -16.39 -26.54 4.11
N LEU A 10 -15.21 -25.94 4.27
CA LEU A 10 -14.62 -25.73 5.59
C LEU A 10 -15.49 -24.72 6.32
N SER A 11 -16.16 -25.17 7.38
CA SER A 11 -17.01 -24.36 8.24
C SER A 11 -16.18 -23.37 9.04
N ASN A 12 -16.62 -22.11 9.03
CA ASN A 12 -16.07 -20.96 9.74
C ASN A 12 -15.67 -21.22 11.20
N SER A 13 -14.39 -21.01 11.51
CA SER A 13 -13.96 -20.34 12.74
C SER A 13 -13.09 -19.14 12.34
N ILE A 14 -13.71 -17.97 12.34
CA ILE A 14 -13.04 -16.68 12.10
C ILE A 14 -12.20 -16.39 13.35
N THR A 15 -10.86 -16.57 13.31
CA THR A 15 -9.85 -15.81 14.09
C THR A 15 -8.37 -16.20 13.91
N ASP A 16 -7.98 -17.19 13.11
CA ASP A 16 -6.56 -17.63 13.05
C ASP A 16 -5.79 -17.31 11.75
N TYR A 17 -6.43 -16.67 10.75
CA TYR A 17 -5.78 -16.37 9.46
C TYR A 17 -5.55 -14.87 9.27
N PRO A 18 -4.33 -14.42 8.91
CA PRO A 18 -4.04 -13.00 8.73
C PRO A 18 -4.77 -12.44 7.51
N ILE A 19 -5.40 -11.28 7.66
CA ILE A 19 -6.23 -10.68 6.61
C ILE A 19 -5.36 -10.08 5.50
N SER A 20 -4.14 -9.66 5.83
CA SER A 20 -3.19 -9.05 4.90
C SER A 20 -2.60 -9.99 3.85
N VAL A 21 -2.95 -11.29 3.86
CA VAL A 21 -2.43 -12.26 2.88
C VAL A 21 -3.55 -13.08 2.25
N LYS A 22 -3.37 -13.44 0.97
CA LYS A 22 -4.24 -14.34 0.22
C LYS A 22 -3.40 -15.50 -0.31
N LYS A 23 -3.93 -16.73 -0.25
CA LYS A 23 -3.26 -17.88 -0.87
C LYS A 23 -3.18 -17.66 -2.39
N ALA A 24 -1.99 -17.73 -2.94
CA ALA A 24 -1.74 -17.66 -4.37
C ALA A 24 -2.34 -18.87 -5.08
N THR A 25 -2.84 -18.66 -6.29
CA THR A 25 -3.27 -19.77 -7.15
C THR A 25 -2.10 -20.11 -8.05
N LEU A 26 -1.62 -21.34 -7.98
CA LEU A 26 -0.58 -21.84 -8.87
C LEU A 26 -1.18 -22.19 -10.22
N VAL A 27 -0.65 -21.59 -11.29
CA VAL A 27 -0.89 -22.04 -12.66
C VAL A 27 0.41 -22.70 -13.15
N ASP A 28 0.41 -24.03 -13.20
CA ASP A 28 1.58 -24.87 -13.48
C ASP A 28 2.77 -24.63 -12.54
N LYS A 29 3.77 -23.85 -12.99
CA LYS A 29 4.99 -23.48 -12.26
C LYS A 29 5.11 -21.99 -12.00
N TYR A 30 4.13 -21.19 -12.43
CA TYR A 30 4.18 -19.74 -12.33
C TYR A 30 3.28 -19.23 -11.21
N TRP A 31 3.80 -18.24 -10.51
CA TRP A 31 3.11 -17.49 -9.48
C TRP A 31 2.33 -16.39 -10.18
N LEU A 32 1.08 -16.68 -10.52
CA LEU A 32 0.16 -15.63 -10.90
C LEU A 32 -0.60 -15.25 -9.62
N ALA A 33 -0.55 -13.97 -9.26
CA ALA A 33 -1.68 -13.42 -8.52
C ALA A 33 -2.88 -13.71 -9.42
N ALA A 34 -3.76 -14.61 -8.98
CA ALA A 34 -5.00 -14.90 -9.69
C ALA A 34 -5.82 -13.62 -9.64
N ASN A 35 -5.60 -12.80 -10.66
CA ASN A 35 -6.23 -11.52 -10.86
C ASN A 35 -7.30 -11.74 -11.90
N ASP A 36 -8.53 -11.42 -11.52
CA ASP A 36 -9.65 -11.42 -12.45
C ASP A 36 -9.61 -10.18 -13.35
N SER A 37 -8.70 -9.22 -13.06
CA SER A 37 -8.61 -7.93 -13.73
C SER A 37 -7.19 -7.52 -14.15
N TYR A 38 -7.11 -6.71 -15.20
CA TYR A 38 -5.86 -6.06 -15.60
C TYR A 38 -5.51 -4.94 -14.61
N VAL A 39 -4.38 -5.12 -13.92
CA VAL A 39 -3.82 -4.13 -12.99
C VAL A 39 -2.83 -3.23 -13.74
N ALA A 40 -3.07 -1.93 -13.71
CA ALA A 40 -2.20 -0.90 -14.26
C ALA A 40 -1.45 -0.17 -13.14
N THR A 41 -0.31 0.41 -13.46
CA THR A 41 0.54 1.15 -12.50
C THR A 41 0.76 2.58 -12.98
N HIS A 42 0.70 3.54 -12.05
CA HIS A 42 1.08 4.93 -12.29
C HIS A 42 1.81 5.51 -11.08
N THR A 43 2.76 6.41 -11.33
CA THR A 43 3.53 7.08 -10.28
C THR A 43 3.23 8.56 -10.28
N PHE A 44 2.82 9.08 -9.13
CA PHE A 44 2.58 10.49 -8.88
C PHE A 44 3.78 11.09 -8.15
N HIS A 45 4.09 12.35 -8.45
CA HIS A 45 5.02 13.15 -7.66
C HIS A 45 4.22 14.19 -6.89
N ILE A 46 4.20 14.07 -5.56
CA ILE A 46 3.57 15.05 -4.68
C ILE A 46 4.69 15.91 -4.11
N THR A 47 4.67 17.19 -4.44
CA THR A 47 5.70 18.13 -3.98
C THR A 47 5.60 18.38 -2.47
N PHE A 48 6.71 18.77 -1.84
CA PHE A 48 6.71 19.18 -0.44
C PHE A 48 5.67 20.27 -0.14
N LYS A 49 5.53 21.27 -1.04
CA LYS A 49 4.54 22.35 -0.91
C LYS A 49 3.11 21.82 -0.85
N GLN A 50 2.76 20.87 -1.71
CA GLN A 50 1.44 20.22 -1.68
C GLN A 50 1.24 19.45 -0.37
N LEU A 51 2.23 18.65 0.05
CA LEU A 51 2.15 17.89 1.30
C LEU A 51 2.03 18.78 2.54
N HIS A 52 2.81 19.86 2.60
CA HIS A 52 2.78 20.80 3.71
C HIS A 52 1.44 21.54 3.76
N HIS A 53 0.88 21.93 2.61
CA HIS A 53 -0.46 22.51 2.55
C HIS A 53 -1.54 21.53 3.05
N LEU A 54 -1.45 20.25 2.67
CA LEU A 54 -2.36 19.22 3.18
C LEU A 54 -2.21 19.08 4.70
N ALA A 55 -0.99 18.88 5.20
CA ALA A 55 -0.73 18.71 6.63
C ALA A 55 -1.23 19.89 7.49
N THR A 56 -1.04 21.12 7.02
CA THR A 56 -1.52 22.33 7.72
C THR A 56 -3.04 22.47 7.68
N THR A 57 -3.68 22.13 6.55
CA THR A 57 -5.14 22.17 6.39
C THR A 57 -5.85 21.24 7.37
N PHE A 58 -5.30 20.05 7.59
CA PHE A 58 -5.96 19.03 8.41
C PHE A 58 -5.66 19.12 9.91
N LYS A 59 -4.90 20.15 10.35
CA LYS A 59 -4.50 20.36 11.75
C LYS A 59 -4.19 19.04 12.45
N SER A 60 -3.34 18.21 11.85
CA SER A 60 -2.83 17.02 12.56
C SER A 60 -2.12 17.54 13.81
N THR A 61 -2.81 17.44 14.94
CA THR A 61 -2.44 18.07 16.22
C THR A 61 -1.23 17.42 16.86
N ASP A 62 -0.80 16.27 16.32
CA ASP A 62 0.45 15.63 16.70
C ASP A 62 1.51 15.85 15.64
N THR A 63 2.62 16.42 16.10
CA THR A 63 3.91 16.64 15.44
C THR A 63 4.57 15.34 14.91
N HIS A 64 3.85 14.22 14.94
CA HIS A 64 4.26 12.89 14.49
C HIS A 64 3.38 12.28 13.39
N THR A 65 2.35 12.97 12.88
CA THR A 65 1.66 12.47 11.68
C THR A 65 2.61 12.54 10.49
N LYS A 66 3.04 11.39 9.95
CA LYS A 66 3.94 11.35 8.80
C LYS A 66 3.15 11.60 7.52
N TYR A 67 3.83 12.06 6.47
CA TYR A 67 3.20 12.27 5.16
C TYR A 67 2.58 10.98 4.62
N PHE A 68 3.15 9.83 4.98
CA PHE A 68 2.58 8.51 4.71
C PHE A 68 1.12 8.37 5.14
N GLU A 69 0.76 8.73 6.39
CA GLU A 69 -0.63 8.61 6.87
C GLU A 69 -1.58 9.50 6.09
N ILE A 70 -1.16 10.74 5.77
CA ILE A 70 -1.97 11.71 5.00
C ILE A 70 -2.24 11.18 3.59
N ILE A 71 -1.17 10.74 2.90
CA ILE A 71 -1.26 10.19 1.54
C ILE A 71 -2.14 8.93 1.54
N SER A 72 -1.94 8.04 2.51
CA SER A 72 -2.69 6.79 2.63
C SER A 72 -4.17 7.04 2.89
N ALA A 73 -4.51 7.93 3.82
CA ALA A 73 -5.88 8.32 4.12
C ALA A 73 -6.60 8.92 2.89
N MET A 74 -5.91 9.81 2.18
CA MET A 74 -6.44 10.47 0.99
C MET A 74 -6.75 9.46 -0.11
N ILE A 75 -5.79 8.59 -0.42
CA ILE A 75 -5.97 7.58 -1.48
C ILE A 75 -7.01 6.53 -1.06
N TRP A 76 -7.02 6.11 0.21
CA TRP A 76 -8.03 5.20 0.73
C TRP A 76 -9.44 5.78 0.56
N LYS A 77 -9.63 7.05 0.94
CA LYS A 77 -10.90 7.76 0.75
C LYS A 77 -11.32 7.79 -0.73
N CYS A 78 -10.42 8.17 -1.63
CA CYS A 78 -10.73 8.22 -3.07
C CYS A 78 -11.09 6.83 -3.63
N ILE A 79 -10.35 5.78 -3.26
CA ILE A 79 -10.63 4.41 -3.71
C ILE A 79 -11.97 3.91 -3.14
N ALA A 80 -12.27 4.20 -1.88
CA ALA A 80 -13.55 3.86 -1.29
C ALA A 80 -14.73 4.55 -2.01
N GLN A 81 -14.57 5.81 -2.42
CA GLN A 81 -15.57 6.50 -3.23
C GLN A 81 -15.72 5.90 -4.63
N ILE A 82 -14.62 5.50 -5.26
CA ILE A 82 -14.63 4.86 -6.59
C ILE A 82 -15.36 3.53 -6.55
N ARG A 83 -15.10 2.72 -5.52
CA ARG A 83 -15.68 1.39 -5.36
C ARG A 83 -17.08 1.41 -4.72
N GLY A 84 -17.54 2.54 -4.21
CA GLY A 84 -18.87 2.71 -3.59
C GLY A 84 -19.08 1.74 -2.42
N ASP A 85 -20.19 1.00 -2.45
CA ASP A 85 -20.54 0.01 -1.41
C ASP A 85 -19.51 -1.13 -1.27
N TYR A 86 -18.69 -1.34 -2.29
CA TYR A 86 -17.59 -2.33 -2.31
C TYR A 86 -16.24 -1.72 -1.91
N GLY A 87 -16.23 -0.49 -1.39
CA GLY A 87 -15.03 0.16 -0.89
C GLY A 87 -14.35 -0.62 0.25
N PRO A 88 -13.00 -0.61 0.33
CA PRO A 88 -12.29 -1.37 1.34
C PRO A 88 -12.54 -0.77 2.72
N ARG A 89 -13.12 -1.54 3.65
CA ARG A 89 -13.24 -1.18 5.07
C ARG A 89 -12.04 -1.59 5.91
N VAL A 90 -11.23 -2.49 5.36
CA VAL A 90 -9.98 -2.98 5.94
C VAL A 90 -8.88 -2.76 4.92
N VAL A 91 -7.78 -2.18 5.36
CA VAL A 91 -6.57 -1.97 4.55
C VAL A 91 -5.35 -2.55 5.26
N THR A 92 -4.36 -2.94 4.48
CA THR A 92 -3.08 -3.41 4.98
C THR A 92 -2.07 -2.28 4.93
N ILE A 93 -1.33 -2.08 6.01
CA ILE A 93 -0.18 -1.19 6.10
C ILE A 93 1.07 -2.06 6.20
N SER A 94 1.98 -1.91 5.25
CA SER A 94 3.29 -2.56 5.25
C SER A 94 4.35 -1.51 5.56
N THR A 95 5.09 -1.69 6.64
CA THR A 95 6.21 -0.82 7.01
C THR A 95 7.48 -1.64 7.14
N THR A 96 8.62 -0.99 7.03
CA THR A 96 9.91 -1.61 7.37
C THR A 96 10.23 -1.31 8.83
N ASN A 97 10.59 -2.31 9.62
CA ASN A 97 11.05 -2.08 10.99
C ASN A 97 12.54 -1.70 10.96
N VAL A 98 12.83 -0.42 10.83
CA VAL A 98 14.21 0.10 10.79
C VAL A 98 14.88 0.08 12.17
N SER A 99 14.12 -0.20 13.25
CA SER A 99 14.57 0.01 14.64
C SER A 99 15.66 -0.93 15.18
N ASN A 100 16.14 -1.93 14.41
CA ASN A 100 17.13 -2.90 14.89
C ASN A 100 18.40 -3.04 14.01
N GLY A 101 18.69 -2.08 13.13
CA GLY A 101 19.90 -2.12 12.30
C GLY A 101 21.17 -1.75 13.07
N VAL A 102 21.80 -2.73 13.73
CA VAL A 102 23.23 -2.64 14.03
C VAL A 102 23.95 -2.52 12.69
N GLU A 103 24.74 -1.46 12.48
CA GLU A 103 25.62 -1.32 11.32
C GLU A 103 26.43 -2.63 11.18
N ASN A 104 26.15 -3.43 10.15
CA ASN A 104 26.74 -4.74 9.79
C ASN A 104 25.92 -6.02 9.99
N GLU A 105 24.63 -6.00 10.37
CA GLU A 105 23.80 -7.22 10.22
C GLU A 105 23.20 -7.33 8.81
N PHE A 106 23.19 -8.56 8.26
CA PHE A 106 22.49 -8.90 7.01
C PHE A 106 21.03 -8.41 7.08
N SER A 107 20.52 -7.84 5.98
CA SER A 107 19.13 -7.41 5.88
C SER A 107 18.18 -8.53 6.29
N ARG A 108 17.59 -8.41 7.49
CA ARG A 108 16.48 -9.27 7.91
C ARG A 108 15.23 -8.77 7.18
N ASN A 109 14.36 -9.69 6.78
CA ASN A 109 13.05 -9.35 6.21
C ASN A 109 12.12 -8.86 7.34
N ASP A 110 12.46 -7.72 7.94
CA ASP A 110 11.75 -7.14 9.09
C ASP A 110 10.57 -6.27 8.63
N PHE A 111 9.78 -6.77 7.68
CA PHE A 111 8.55 -6.13 7.26
C PHE A 111 7.47 -6.35 8.32
N VAL A 112 6.80 -5.27 8.70
CA VAL A 112 5.64 -5.31 9.58
C VAL A 112 4.39 -5.15 8.73
N LEU A 113 3.53 -6.16 8.74
CA LEU A 113 2.20 -6.11 8.18
C LEU A 113 1.22 -5.80 9.31
N SER A 114 0.53 -4.68 9.17
CA SER A 114 -0.54 -4.29 10.07
C SER A 114 -1.84 -4.15 9.30
N ARG A 115 -2.95 -4.48 9.94
CA ARG A 115 -4.28 -4.16 9.42
C ARG A 115 -4.82 -2.90 10.09
N VAL A 116 -5.59 -2.12 9.33
CA VAL A 116 -6.41 -1.01 9.84
C VAL A 116 -7.84 -1.26 9.37
N GLU A 117 -8.78 -1.21 10.29
CA GLU A 117 -10.20 -1.52 10.06
C GLU A 117 -11.08 -0.36 10.55
N THR A 118 -12.16 -0.08 9.81
CA THR A 118 -13.15 0.91 10.19
C THR A 118 -14.58 0.44 9.97
N ASN A 119 -15.44 0.81 10.92
CA ASN A 119 -16.89 0.64 10.80
C ASN A 119 -17.54 1.78 10.01
N LEU A 120 -16.83 2.90 9.84
CA LEU A 120 -17.30 4.04 9.07
C LEU A 120 -17.15 3.79 7.56
N SER A 121 -17.85 4.56 6.74
CA SER A 121 -17.65 4.55 5.28
C SER A 121 -16.43 5.42 4.95
N PRO A 122 -15.29 4.86 4.52
CA PRO A 122 -14.08 5.66 4.30
C PRO A 122 -14.28 6.74 3.23
N GLY A 123 -15.16 6.49 2.25
CA GLY A 123 -15.47 7.46 1.20
C GLY A 123 -16.16 8.72 1.72
N GLU A 124 -16.89 8.61 2.83
CA GLU A 124 -17.67 9.69 3.45
C GLU A 124 -16.97 10.30 4.67
N SER A 125 -16.08 9.55 5.34
CA SER A 125 -15.34 9.98 6.53
C SER A 125 -14.51 11.24 6.31
N ASN A 126 -14.32 12.04 7.37
CA ASN A 126 -13.40 13.17 7.32
C ASN A 126 -11.96 12.67 7.12
N LEU A 127 -11.16 13.43 6.36
CA LEU A 127 -9.78 13.00 6.09
C LEU A 127 -8.96 12.89 7.39
N SER A 128 -9.13 13.82 8.33
CA SER A 128 -8.46 13.78 9.63
C SER A 128 -8.82 12.55 10.46
N GLU A 129 -10.06 12.07 10.40
CA GLU A 129 -10.48 10.82 11.07
C GLU A 129 -9.75 9.61 10.49
N LEU A 130 -9.60 9.55 9.16
CA LEU A 130 -8.87 8.47 8.49
C LEU A 130 -7.37 8.53 8.77
N VAL A 131 -6.79 9.74 8.83
CA VAL A 131 -5.37 9.93 9.20
C VAL A 131 -5.11 9.42 10.61
N ASN A 132 -5.93 9.82 11.59
CA ASN A 132 -5.80 9.37 12.97
C ASN A 132 -6.05 7.87 13.10
N LEU A 133 -7.01 7.34 12.35
CA LEU A 133 -7.29 5.91 12.30
C LEU A 133 -6.06 5.12 11.82
N ILE A 134 -5.42 5.55 10.74
CA ILE A 134 -4.20 4.91 10.25
C ILE A 134 -3.09 5.07 11.27
N ALA A 135 -2.89 6.24 11.87
CA ALA A 135 -1.80 6.49 12.81
C ALA A 135 -1.92 5.63 14.09
N GLU A 136 -3.12 5.54 14.67
CA GLU A 136 -3.32 5.02 16.03
C GLU A 136 -3.87 3.59 16.10
N LYS A 137 -4.55 3.12 15.05
CA LYS A 137 -5.31 1.84 15.09
C LYS A 137 -4.69 0.72 14.26
N LYS A 138 -3.40 0.81 13.91
CA LYS A 138 -2.66 -0.28 13.26
C LYS A 138 -2.60 -1.50 14.19
N MET A 139 -3.07 -2.65 13.73
CA MET A 139 -2.97 -3.93 14.45
C MET A 139 -1.94 -4.82 13.74
N ASN A 140 -0.83 -5.14 14.40
CA ASN A 140 0.25 -5.96 13.85
C ASN A 140 -0.18 -7.44 13.68
N GLU A 141 -0.10 -7.94 12.45
CA GLU A 141 -0.47 -9.31 12.07
C GLU A 141 0.73 -10.27 11.95
N ASN A 142 1.97 -9.82 12.14
CA ASN A 142 3.18 -10.64 11.94
C ASN A 142 3.20 -11.91 12.81
N HIS A 143 2.68 -11.84 14.03
CA HIS A 143 2.61 -13.01 14.91
C HIS A 143 1.70 -14.11 14.36
N VAL A 144 0.56 -13.72 13.79
CA VAL A 144 -0.38 -14.63 13.12
C VAL A 144 0.23 -15.18 11.84
N LEU A 145 0.91 -14.32 11.07
CA LEU A 145 1.60 -14.73 9.85
C LEU A 145 2.71 -15.75 10.14
N LYS A 146 3.51 -15.52 11.17
CA LYS A 146 4.57 -16.45 11.57
C LYS A 146 3.99 -17.81 11.97
N LYS A 147 2.92 -17.82 12.78
CA LYS A 147 2.20 -19.04 13.16
C LYS A 147 1.71 -19.79 11.91
N LEU A 148 1.09 -19.07 10.97
CA LEU A 148 0.62 -19.64 9.69
C LEU A 148 1.75 -20.29 8.88
N MET A 149 2.95 -19.69 8.87
CA MET A 149 4.12 -20.22 8.13
C MET A 149 4.76 -21.43 8.81
N GLU A 150 4.63 -21.55 10.14
CA GLU A 150 5.16 -22.67 10.93
C GLU A 150 4.24 -23.90 10.92
N GLU A 151 2.95 -23.72 10.63
CA GLU A 151 1.97 -24.80 10.51
C GLU A 151 2.20 -25.65 9.25
N SER A 152 2.67 -26.89 9.44
CA SER A 152 3.10 -27.80 8.36
C SER A 152 2.01 -28.18 7.35
N ASP A 153 0.73 -27.98 7.69
CA ASP A 153 -0.42 -28.24 6.81
C ASP A 153 -0.72 -27.08 5.86
N VAL A 154 -0.17 -25.89 6.12
CA VAL A 154 -0.34 -24.73 5.25
C VAL A 154 0.74 -24.74 4.17
N LYS A 155 0.65 -25.74 3.29
CA LYS A 155 1.53 -25.81 2.11
C LYS A 155 1.00 -24.90 1.02
N GLY A 156 1.80 -23.92 0.65
CA GLY A 156 1.55 -23.08 -0.50
C GLY A 156 2.07 -21.66 -0.35
N ASP A 157 1.67 -20.90 -1.34
CA ASP A 157 2.27 -19.65 -1.71
C ASP A 157 1.31 -18.51 -1.39
N PHE A 158 1.82 -17.34 -1.02
CA PHE A 158 0.98 -16.23 -0.55
C PHE A 158 1.27 -14.93 -1.30
N VAL A 159 0.19 -14.20 -1.54
CA VAL A 159 0.22 -12.83 -2.05
C VAL A 159 -0.10 -11.90 -0.89
N VAL A 160 0.73 -10.88 -0.69
CA VAL A 160 0.50 -9.79 0.26
C VAL A 160 -0.11 -8.60 -0.48
N TYR A 161 0.63 -8.08 -1.46
CA TYR A 161 0.27 -6.87 -2.19
C TYR A 161 -0.97 -7.08 -3.06
N GLY A 162 -2.07 -6.43 -2.71
CA GLY A 162 -3.36 -6.58 -3.37
C GLY A 162 -4.19 -7.79 -2.92
N ALA A 163 -3.81 -8.45 -1.82
CA ALA A 163 -4.74 -9.33 -1.09
C ALA A 163 -5.86 -8.51 -0.41
N LYS A 164 -5.46 -7.34 0.10
CA LYS A 164 -6.28 -6.18 0.45
C LYS A 164 -5.62 -4.93 -0.14
N LEU A 165 -6.35 -3.82 -0.17
CA LEU A 165 -5.74 -2.55 -0.54
C LEU A 165 -4.58 -2.30 0.44
N THR A 166 -3.36 -2.30 -0.11
CA THR A 166 -2.13 -2.30 0.69
C THR A 166 -1.40 -0.97 0.52
N PHE A 167 -1.04 -0.32 1.63
CA PHE A 167 -0.19 0.87 1.66
C PHE A 167 1.19 0.47 2.17
N VAL A 168 2.23 0.74 1.38
CA VAL A 168 3.62 0.39 1.68
C VAL A 168 4.39 1.66 1.99
N ASP A 169 4.87 1.76 3.22
CA ASP A 169 5.71 2.86 3.72
C ASP A 169 7.19 2.51 3.51
N LEU A 170 7.82 3.22 2.58
CA LEU A 170 9.25 3.19 2.34
C LEU A 170 9.89 4.56 2.61
N GLU A 171 9.22 5.48 3.31
CA GLU A 171 9.73 6.84 3.54
C GLU A 171 11.06 6.88 4.30
N GLU A 172 11.34 5.87 5.12
CA GLU A 172 12.58 5.77 5.92
C GLU A 172 13.77 5.20 5.13
N GLY A 173 13.59 4.80 3.86
CA GLY A 173 14.67 4.27 3.03
C GLY A 173 15.59 5.35 2.46
N ASP A 174 16.91 5.13 2.50
CA ASP A 174 17.91 6.04 1.93
C ASP A 174 18.09 5.85 0.41
N PHE A 175 17.03 6.12 -0.36
CA PHE A 175 17.03 5.94 -1.81
C PHE A 175 17.92 6.93 -2.57
N TYR A 176 18.17 8.12 -2.00
CA TYR A 176 18.95 9.19 -2.64
C TYR A 176 20.38 9.34 -2.09
N GLY A 177 20.74 8.59 -1.04
CA GLY A 177 22.11 8.54 -0.51
C GLY A 177 23.08 7.72 -1.35
N VAL A 178 22.57 6.80 -2.18
CA VAL A 178 23.39 6.00 -3.11
C VAL A 178 24.04 6.93 -4.14
N LYS A 179 25.38 6.90 -4.22
CA LYS A 179 26.14 7.69 -5.20
C LYS A 179 26.78 6.80 -6.26
N ILE A 180 26.42 7.01 -7.52
CA ILE A 180 27.08 6.37 -8.66
C ILE A 180 27.99 7.42 -9.30
N ASN A 181 29.29 7.16 -9.36
CA ASN A 181 30.30 8.12 -9.81
C ASN A 181 30.22 9.49 -9.09
N GLY A 182 29.94 9.46 -7.77
CA GLY A 182 29.81 10.66 -6.94
C GLY A 182 28.50 11.44 -7.12
N LYS A 183 27.58 11.00 -7.99
CA LYS A 183 26.30 11.67 -8.25
C LYS A 183 25.14 10.94 -7.58
N LYS A 184 24.24 11.70 -6.95
CA LYS A 184 22.97 11.20 -6.43
C LYS A 184 21.99 10.90 -7.58
N PRO A 185 20.99 10.02 -7.38
CA PRO A 185 19.90 9.84 -8.34
C PRO A 185 19.12 11.15 -8.51
N VAL A 186 18.73 11.46 -9.74
CA VAL A 186 17.81 12.58 -10.02
C VAL A 186 16.38 12.21 -9.64
N MET A 187 16.04 10.93 -9.78
CA MET A 187 14.71 10.38 -9.51
C MET A 187 14.85 8.91 -9.14
N VAL A 188 14.03 8.46 -8.19
CA VAL A 188 13.87 7.05 -7.84
C VAL A 188 12.42 6.66 -8.05
N ASN A 189 12.21 5.47 -8.62
CA ASN A 189 10.91 4.86 -8.74
C ASN A 189 10.99 3.39 -8.31
N CYS A 190 9.95 2.92 -7.62
CA CYS A 190 9.80 1.53 -7.21
C CYS A 190 8.42 1.04 -7.69
N ASP A 191 8.38 -0.16 -8.25
CA ASP A 191 7.16 -0.85 -8.63
C ASP A 191 7.09 -2.24 -7.98
N ILE A 192 5.87 -2.69 -7.72
CA ILE A 192 5.59 -4.06 -7.28
C ILE A 192 4.86 -4.74 -8.42
N ARG A 193 5.41 -5.85 -8.91
CA ARG A 193 4.78 -6.68 -9.93
C ARG A 193 3.96 -7.79 -9.29
N GLY A 194 2.94 -8.27 -10.00
CA GLY A 194 2.07 -9.34 -9.49
C GLY A 194 1.14 -8.87 -8.37
N VAL A 195 0.70 -7.61 -8.41
CA VAL A 195 -0.24 -7.03 -7.44
C VAL A 195 -1.63 -7.61 -7.66
N GLY A 196 -2.29 -8.01 -6.57
CA GLY A 196 -3.69 -8.48 -6.58
C GLY A 196 -4.71 -7.40 -6.94
N ASP A 197 -5.94 -7.80 -7.27
CA ASP A 197 -7.02 -6.91 -7.72
C ASP A 197 -7.37 -5.79 -6.71
N GLU A 198 -7.11 -5.98 -5.42
CA GLU A 198 -7.37 -4.94 -4.41
C GLU A 198 -6.41 -3.75 -4.51
N GLY A 199 -5.25 -3.95 -5.13
CA GLY A 199 -4.26 -2.91 -5.41
C GLY A 199 -3.23 -2.65 -4.31
N VAL A 200 -2.23 -1.84 -4.67
CA VAL A 200 -1.15 -1.40 -3.78
C VAL A 200 -0.82 0.07 -4.02
N VAL A 201 -0.46 0.76 -2.96
CA VAL A 201 0.01 2.14 -2.94
C VAL A 201 1.36 2.13 -2.25
N LEU A 202 2.41 2.53 -2.94
CA LEU A 202 3.77 2.58 -2.42
C LEU A 202 4.20 4.03 -2.31
N VAL A 203 4.72 4.41 -1.14
CA VAL A 203 5.18 5.77 -0.85
C VAL A 203 6.66 5.73 -0.53
N LEU A 204 7.45 6.50 -1.27
CA LEU A 204 8.89 6.66 -1.05
C LEU A 204 9.29 8.15 -1.12
N PRO A 205 10.48 8.52 -0.61
CA PRO A 205 10.94 9.91 -0.64
C PRO A 205 10.97 10.50 -2.06
N GLY A 206 10.54 11.74 -2.21
CA GLY A 206 10.76 12.51 -3.43
C GLY A 206 12.19 13.03 -3.52
N PRO A 207 12.61 13.51 -4.71
CA PRO A 207 13.84 14.29 -4.81
C PRO A 207 13.76 15.53 -3.91
N GLU A 208 14.90 15.93 -3.35
CA GLU A 208 15.03 17.16 -2.58
C GLU A 208 14.84 18.37 -3.51
N ASP A 209 14.09 19.38 -3.03
CA ASP A 209 14.05 20.69 -3.66
C ASP A 209 15.27 21.55 -3.27
N ASN A 210 15.32 22.78 -3.78
CA ASN A 210 16.43 23.71 -3.52
C ASN A 210 16.58 24.07 -2.03
N ASP A 211 15.53 23.90 -1.23
CA ASP A 211 15.50 24.19 0.19
C ASP A 211 15.82 22.93 1.03
N GLY A 212 16.17 21.81 0.38
CA GLY A 212 16.46 20.54 1.02
C GLY A 212 15.21 19.79 1.50
N ASN A 213 14.01 20.22 1.11
CA ASN A 213 12.78 19.54 1.48
C ASN A 213 12.44 18.45 0.46
N ASN A 214 11.94 17.31 0.92
CA ASN A 214 11.57 16.21 0.05
C ASN A 214 10.04 16.12 -0.14
N GLY A 215 9.61 15.97 -1.38
CA GLY A 215 8.26 15.54 -1.71
C GLY A 215 8.06 14.04 -1.42
N ARG A 216 7.06 13.44 -2.07
CA ARG A 216 6.86 11.99 -2.10
C ARG A 216 6.61 11.50 -3.51
N MET A 217 7.23 10.37 -3.84
CA MET A 217 6.89 9.59 -5.02
C MET A 217 5.88 8.52 -4.58
N VAL A 218 4.71 8.51 -5.22
CA VAL A 218 3.61 7.61 -4.86
C VAL A 218 3.28 6.74 -6.07
N THR A 219 3.66 5.47 -6.02
CA THR A 219 3.37 4.48 -7.07
C THR A 219 2.12 3.69 -6.69
N ILE A 220 1.09 3.75 -7.54
CA ILE A 220 -0.20 3.10 -7.31
C ILE A 220 -0.41 2.05 -8.40
N SER A 221 -0.75 0.82 -7.99
CA SER A 221 -1.22 -0.22 -8.90
C SER A 221 -2.63 -0.65 -8.53
N LEU A 222 -3.55 -0.52 -9.48
CA LEU A 222 -4.99 -0.78 -9.32
C LEU A 222 -5.58 -1.35 -10.62
N PRO A 223 -6.78 -1.95 -10.59
CA PRO A 223 -7.53 -2.25 -11.81
C PRO A 223 -7.60 -1.02 -12.72
N GLY A 224 -7.30 -1.18 -14.02
CA GLY A 224 -7.03 -0.04 -14.90
C GLY A 224 -8.10 1.06 -14.90
N LYS A 225 -9.39 0.67 -14.87
CA LYS A 225 -10.52 1.61 -14.79
C LYS A 225 -10.53 2.42 -13.48
N GLU A 226 -10.24 1.77 -12.36
CA GLU A 226 -10.17 2.44 -11.05
C GLU A 226 -8.99 3.41 -11.00
N LEU A 227 -7.85 3.03 -11.58
CA LEU A 227 -6.67 3.90 -11.62
C LEU A 227 -6.94 5.18 -12.41
N ASP A 228 -7.65 5.10 -13.54
CA ASP A 228 -7.99 6.28 -14.33
C ASP A 228 -9.00 7.21 -13.63
N GLN A 229 -9.95 6.64 -12.90
CA GLN A 229 -10.85 7.41 -12.04
C GLN A 229 -10.11 8.07 -10.87
N LEU A 230 -9.14 7.37 -10.28
CA LEU A 230 -8.31 7.89 -9.20
C LEU A 230 -7.46 9.07 -9.66
N LYS A 231 -6.84 9.00 -10.84
CA LYS A 231 -6.09 10.12 -11.44
C LYS A 231 -6.95 11.39 -11.53
N GLY A 232 -8.16 11.28 -12.08
CA GLY A 232 -9.08 12.42 -12.19
C GLY A 232 -9.53 12.97 -10.83
N LYS A 233 -9.74 12.11 -9.83
CA LYS A 233 -10.07 12.54 -8.46
C LYS A 233 -8.91 13.25 -7.78
N LEU A 234 -7.69 12.70 -7.88
CA LEU A 234 -6.48 13.31 -7.30
C LEU A 234 -6.18 14.68 -7.89
N GLU A 235 -6.39 14.86 -9.19
CA GLU A 235 -6.26 16.16 -9.84
C GLU A 235 -7.34 17.13 -9.37
N LYS A 236 -8.61 16.73 -9.42
CA LYS A 236 -9.76 17.61 -9.14
C LYS A 236 -9.88 18.02 -7.67
N GLU A 237 -9.73 17.07 -6.75
CA GLU A 237 -9.98 17.27 -5.32
C GLU A 237 -8.73 17.74 -4.58
N TRP A 238 -7.54 17.35 -5.07
CA TRP A 238 -6.27 17.53 -4.34
C TRP A 238 -5.20 18.28 -5.12
N GLY A 239 -5.44 18.64 -6.38
CA GLY A 239 -4.48 19.35 -7.22
C GLY A 239 -3.22 18.53 -7.54
N ILE A 240 -3.28 17.21 -7.40
CA ILE A 240 -2.17 16.30 -7.70
C ILE A 240 -2.25 15.95 -9.17
N GLN A 241 -1.33 16.52 -9.95
CA GLN A 241 -1.27 16.29 -11.39
C GLN A 241 -0.75 14.89 -11.71
N TYR A 242 -1.31 14.29 -12.75
CA TYR A 242 -0.72 13.15 -13.44
C TYR A 242 -0.33 13.62 -14.83
N TYR A 243 0.93 13.41 -15.20
CA TYR A 243 1.32 13.58 -16.59
C TYR A 243 0.70 12.44 -17.39
N SER A 244 -0.41 12.71 -18.08
CA SER A 244 -0.84 11.86 -19.18
C SER A 244 0.34 11.84 -20.14
N ARG A 245 0.88 10.65 -20.44
CA ARG A 245 1.84 10.51 -21.54
C ARG A 245 1.16 11.12 -22.76
N LEU A 246 1.61 12.31 -23.17
CA LEU A 246 1.43 12.80 -24.52
C LEU A 246 1.92 11.67 -25.43
N GLY A 247 1.07 11.31 -26.40
CA GLY A 247 1.31 10.21 -27.31
C GLY A 247 2.72 10.24 -27.88
N CYS A 248 3.38 9.08 -27.82
CA CYS A 248 4.34 8.69 -28.83
C CYS A 248 3.57 7.98 -29.94
#